data_AF-A0A8T3NFS7-F1
#
_entry.id   AF-A0A8T3NFS7-F1
#
_cell.length_a   1.000
_cell.length_b   1.000
_cell.length_c   1.000
_cell.angle_alpha   90.00
_cell.angle_beta   90.00
_cell.angle_gamma   90.00
#
_symmetry.space_group_name_H-M   'P 1'
#
loop_
_entity.id
_entity.type
_entity.pdbx_description
1 polymer ?
#
loop_
_entity_poly.entity_id
_entity_poly.type
_entity_poly.pdbx_seq_one_letter_code
_entity_poly.pdbx_strand_id
1 'polypeptide(L)'
;MTVVRISAVVIAKCEFEAWFLAAAESLWGRRGLPSTLAPPPDPESVRDAKRWLGERMAPGRTYAPPRDQAALASVFDLDVARQADSFDKCYREVVRLLTSLHPLGG
;
A
#
# COMPACT_ATOMS: atom_id res chain seq x y z
N MET A 1 32.91 19.73 -2.21
CA MET A 1 31.55 19.56 -2.77
C MET A 1 30.74 18.76 -1.76
N THR A 2 29.72 19.36 -1.14
CA THR A 2 28.83 18.67 -0.20
C THR A 2 27.80 17.88 -0.99
N VAL A 3 27.76 16.56 -0.82
CA VAL A 3 26.69 15.73 -1.39
C VAL A 3 25.41 16.04 -0.60
N VAL A 4 24.44 16.69 -1.24
CA VAL A 4 23.10 16.86 -0.67
C VAL A 4 22.39 15.50 -0.76
N ARG A 5 22.01 14.93 0.39
CA ARG A 5 21.17 13.74 0.46
C ARG A 5 19.72 14.17 0.63
N ILE A 6 18.89 13.87 -0.35
CA ILE A 6 17.44 14.11 -0.26
C ILE A 6 16.80 12.83 0.28
N SER A 7 16.11 12.94 1.42
CA SER A 7 15.38 11.84 2.04
C SER A 7 13.95 12.26 2.32
N ALA A 8 13.02 11.32 2.24
CA ALA A 8 11.64 11.48 2.68
C ALA A 8 11.28 10.31 3.58
N VAL A 9 10.52 10.58 4.65
CA VAL A 9 9.97 9.56 5.55
C VAL A 9 8.47 9.71 5.54
N VAL A 10 7.78 8.65 5.12
CA VAL A 10 6.32 8.57 5.09
C VAL A 10 5.90 7.33 5.87
N ILE A 11 4.92 7.50 6.75
CA ILE A 11 4.40 6.45 7.62
C ILE A 11 2.95 6.21 7.23
N ALA A 12 2.58 4.95 7.04
CA ALA A 12 1.19 4.57 6.81
C ALA A 12 0.32 4.98 8.00
N LYS A 13 -0.89 5.48 7.76
CA LYS A 13 -1.83 5.79 8.83
C LYS A 13 -2.39 4.50 9.42
N CYS A 14 -2.30 4.38 10.75
CA CYS A 14 -2.68 3.21 11.55
C CYS A 14 -1.84 1.94 11.29
N GLU A 15 -1.89 1.37 10.09
CA GLU A 15 -1.17 0.14 9.72
C GLU A 15 -0.69 0.19 8.26
N PHE A 16 0.40 -0.51 7.94
CA PHE A 16 0.84 -0.66 6.53
C PHE A 16 -0.24 -1.28 5.65
N GLU A 17 -1.00 -2.23 6.20
CA GLU A 17 -2.11 -2.89 5.51
C GLU A 17 -3.24 -1.94 5.08
N ALA A 18 -3.35 -0.73 5.65
CA ALA A 18 -4.33 0.26 5.19
C ALA A 18 -4.18 0.60 3.70
N TRP A 19 -2.96 0.54 3.17
CA TRP A 19 -2.69 0.71 1.74
C TRP A 19 -3.26 -0.44 0.89
N PHE A 20 -3.28 -1.66 1.43
CA PHE A 20 -3.93 -2.80 0.77
C PHE A 20 -5.45 -2.69 0.81
N LEU A 21 -6.01 -2.15 1.89
CA LEU A 21 -7.44 -1.86 1.99
C LEU A 21 -7.87 -0.81 0.97
N ALA A 22 -7.05 0.22 0.73
CA ALA A 22 -7.32 1.21 -0.30
C ALA A 22 -7.22 0.59 -1.71
N ALA A 23 -6.29 -0.34 -1.91
CA ALA A 23 -6.08 -1.01 -3.18
C ALA A 23 -6.86 -2.33 -3.34
N ALA A 24 -7.92 -2.57 -2.54
CA ALA A 24 -8.48 -3.90 -2.37
C ALA A 24 -8.96 -4.55 -3.69
N GLU A 25 -9.53 -3.75 -4.60
CA GLU A 25 -9.99 -4.22 -5.92
C GLU A 25 -8.83 -4.77 -6.77
N SER A 26 -7.63 -4.21 -6.65
CA SER A 26 -6.45 -4.71 -7.37
C SER A 26 -5.95 -6.07 -6.86
N LEU A 27 -6.41 -6.50 -5.69
CA LEU A 27 -5.94 -7.71 -5.00
C LEU A 27 -6.86 -8.93 -5.20
N TRP A 28 -7.82 -8.85 -6.12
CA TRP A 28 -8.72 -9.96 -6.46
C TRP A 28 -7.98 -11.26 -6.78
N GLY A 29 -8.40 -12.34 -6.11
CA GLY A 29 -7.80 -13.67 -6.27
C GLY A 29 -6.36 -13.78 -5.75
N ARG A 30 -5.75 -12.71 -5.25
CA ARG A 30 -4.39 -12.73 -4.71
C ARG A 30 -4.42 -13.17 -3.26
N ARG A 31 -3.49 -14.06 -2.90
CA ARG A 31 -3.32 -14.51 -1.51
C ARG A 31 -4.64 -14.93 -0.86
N GLY A 32 -5.53 -15.58 -1.61
CA GLY A 32 -6.81 -16.09 -1.12
C GLY A 32 -7.89 -15.05 -0.88
N LEU A 33 -7.70 -13.80 -1.32
CA LEU A 33 -8.73 -12.77 -1.33
C LEU A 33 -9.77 -13.06 -2.43
N PRO A 34 -11.04 -12.69 -2.22
CA PRO A 34 -12.11 -12.98 -3.15
C PRO A 34 -12.00 -12.06 -4.38
N SER A 35 -12.56 -12.50 -5.51
CA SER A 35 -12.67 -11.67 -6.72
C SER A 35 -13.74 -10.57 -6.64
N THR A 36 -14.39 -10.43 -5.49
CA THR A 36 -15.42 -9.43 -5.19
C THR A 36 -14.98 -8.49 -4.05
N LEU A 37 -13.68 -8.48 -3.72
CA LEU A 37 -13.13 -7.66 -2.65
C LEU A 37 -13.32 -6.17 -2.96
N ALA A 38 -14.11 -5.47 -2.17
CA ALA A 38 -14.27 -4.02 -2.25
C ALA A 38 -13.49 -3.33 -1.11
N PRO A 39 -12.94 -2.13 -1.34
CA PRO A 39 -12.31 -1.34 -0.29
C PRO A 39 -13.38 -0.91 0.74
N PRO A 40 -13.00 -0.72 2.02
CA PRO A 40 -13.88 -0.03 2.97
C PRO A 40 -13.98 1.48 2.60
N PRO A 41 -15.04 2.20 3.04
CA PRO A 41 -15.22 3.62 2.70
C PRO A 41 -14.09 4.54 3.14
N ASP A 42 -13.47 4.24 4.29
CA ASP A 42 -12.27 4.93 4.78
C ASP A 42 -11.22 3.88 5.18
N PRO A 43 -10.34 3.48 4.23
CA PRO A 43 -9.29 2.47 4.46
C PRO A 43 -8.38 2.76 5.64
N GLU A 44 -8.07 4.03 5.90
CA GLU A 44 -7.14 4.43 6.94
C GLU A 44 -7.80 4.63 8.32
N SER A 45 -9.12 4.50 8.40
CA SER A 45 -9.86 4.46 9.68
C SER A 45 -10.00 3.05 10.26
N VAL A 46 -9.70 2.02 9.48
CA VAL A 46 -9.82 0.63 9.92
C VAL A 46 -8.76 0.32 10.97
N ARG A 47 -9.19 0.15 12.22
CA ARG A 47 -8.29 -0.07 13.38
C ARG A 47 -7.48 -1.36 13.34
N ASP A 48 -7.95 -2.38 12.61
CA ASP A 48 -7.30 -3.68 12.49
C ASP A 48 -7.41 -4.17 11.02
N ALA A 49 -6.55 -3.60 10.17
CA ALA A 49 -6.54 -3.88 8.74
C ALA A 49 -6.06 -5.31 8.45
N LYS A 50 -5.19 -5.86 9.29
CA LYS A 50 -4.77 -7.27 9.24
C LYS A 50 -5.95 -8.21 9.43
N ARG A 51 -6.76 -7.99 10.47
CA ARG A 51 -7.99 -8.76 10.68
C ARG A 51 -8.98 -8.56 9.56
N TRP A 52 -9.14 -7.33 9.07
CA TRP A 52 -10.02 -7.05 7.92
C TRP A 52 -9.66 -7.89 6.69
N LEU A 53 -8.36 -8.04 6.39
CA LEU A 53 -7.86 -8.90 5.32
C LEU A 53 -8.10 -10.38 5.64
N GLY A 54 -7.79 -10.81 6.86
CA GLY A 54 -7.95 -12.19 7.31
C GLY A 54 -9.40 -12.68 7.22
N GLU A 55 -10.36 -11.86 7.62
CA GLU A 55 -11.81 -12.18 7.57
C GLU A 55 -12.34 -12.34 6.13
N ARG A 56 -11.61 -11.84 5.12
CA ARG A 56 -11.98 -11.94 3.71
C ARG A 56 -11.23 -13.02 2.96
N MET A 57 -10.15 -13.56 3.52
CA MET A 57 -9.46 -14.68 2.89
C MET A 57 -10.32 -15.94 2.85
N ALA A 58 -10.02 -16.81 1.89
CA ALA A 58 -10.69 -18.10 1.74
C ALA A 58 -10.72 -18.91 3.07
N PRO A 59 -11.77 -19.73 3.31
CA PRO A 59 -11.90 -20.50 4.54
C PRO A 59 -10.65 -21.30 4.90
N GLY A 60 -10.27 -21.28 6.18
CA GLY A 60 -9.08 -21.95 6.68
C GLY A 60 -7.77 -21.17 6.46
N ARG A 61 -7.81 -19.97 5.88
CA ARG A 61 -6.66 -19.06 5.80
C ARG A 61 -6.86 -17.83 6.67
N THR A 62 -5.75 -17.29 7.13
CA THR A 62 -5.67 -16.02 7.85
C THR A 62 -4.56 -15.18 7.23
N TYR A 63 -4.71 -13.86 7.30
CA TYR A 63 -3.65 -12.95 6.89
C TYR A 63 -2.45 -13.12 7.83
N ALA A 64 -1.27 -13.36 7.25
CA ALA A 64 -0.03 -13.49 8.00
C ALA A 64 1.03 -12.56 7.39
N PRO A 65 1.43 -11.46 8.07
CA PRO A 65 2.38 -10.48 7.52
C PRO A 65 3.67 -11.10 6.95
N PRO A 66 4.34 -12.07 7.62
CA PRO A 66 5.57 -12.67 7.09
C PRO A 66 5.40 -13.40 5.74
N ARG A 67 4.17 -13.79 5.39
CA ARG A 67 3.85 -14.54 4.17
C ARG A 67 3.17 -13.68 3.12
N ASP A 68 2.32 -12.76 3.54
CA ASP A 68 1.37 -12.07 2.66
C ASP A 68 1.77 -10.62 2.39
N GLN A 69 2.40 -9.91 3.34
CA GLN A 69 2.63 -8.47 3.21
C GLN A 69 3.51 -8.15 1.99
N ALA A 70 4.66 -8.79 1.84
CA ALA A 70 5.54 -8.58 0.68
C ALA A 70 4.89 -9.03 -0.64
N ALA A 71 4.12 -10.12 -0.60
CA ALA A 71 3.48 -10.68 -1.79
C ALA A 71 2.29 -9.83 -2.29
N LEU A 72 1.57 -9.15 -1.40
CA LEU A 72 0.55 -8.16 -1.75
C LEU A 72 1.21 -6.84 -2.17
N ALA A 73 2.24 -6.40 -1.43
CA ALA A 73 2.99 -5.19 -1.74
C ALA A 73 3.61 -5.20 -3.14
N SER A 74 3.99 -6.38 -3.67
CA SER A 74 4.57 -6.49 -5.01
C SER A 74 3.55 -6.44 -6.14
N VAL A 75 2.24 -6.48 -5.86
CA VAL A 75 1.20 -6.61 -6.90
C VAL A 75 0.03 -5.64 -6.78
N PHE A 76 -0.15 -4.95 -5.65
CA PHE A 76 -1.24 -3.97 -5.54
C PHE A 76 -1.03 -2.81 -6.52
N ASP A 77 -2.13 -2.30 -7.05
CA ASP A 77 -2.11 -1.19 -7.99
C ASP A 77 -1.81 0.12 -7.24
N LEU A 78 -0.72 0.78 -7.64
CA LEU A 78 -0.26 2.00 -6.98
C LEU A 78 -1.22 3.17 -7.21
N ASP A 79 -1.85 3.28 -8.38
CA ASP A 79 -2.80 4.36 -8.67
C ASP A 79 -4.09 4.16 -7.89
N VAL A 80 -4.58 2.93 -7.82
CA VAL A 80 -5.74 2.59 -6.97
C VAL A 80 -5.42 2.80 -5.49
N ALA A 81 -4.20 2.60 -5.02
CA ALA A 81 -3.86 2.84 -3.61
C ALA A 81 -3.85 4.32 -3.20
N ARG A 82 -3.83 5.27 -4.15
CA ARG A 82 -3.74 6.72 -3.87
C ARG A 82 -4.98 7.31 -3.20
N GLN A 83 -6.05 6.55 -3.07
CA GLN A 83 -7.21 6.92 -2.25
C GLN A 83 -6.91 6.89 -0.74
N ALA A 84 -5.80 6.26 -0.30
CA ALA A 84 -5.27 6.43 1.05
C ALA A 84 -4.35 7.67 1.10
N ASP A 85 -4.66 8.64 1.96
CA ASP A 85 -3.90 9.89 2.07
C ASP A 85 -2.42 9.65 2.39
N SER A 86 -2.11 8.70 3.28
CA SER A 86 -0.72 8.38 3.62
C SER A 86 0.02 7.68 2.48
N PHE A 87 -0.69 6.92 1.63
CA PHE A 87 -0.11 6.34 0.42
C PHE A 87 0.09 7.37 -0.68
N ASP A 88 -0.87 8.27 -0.91
CA ASP A 88 -0.71 9.37 -1.87
C ASP A 88 0.47 10.27 -1.52
N LYS A 89 0.68 10.54 -0.22
CA LYS A 89 1.89 11.22 0.25
C LYS A 89 3.16 10.42 -0.08
N CYS A 90 3.16 9.11 0.16
CA CYS A 90 4.28 8.22 -0.17
C CYS A 90 4.61 8.28 -1.66
N TYR A 91 3.59 8.13 -2.50
CA TYR A 91 3.70 8.23 -3.96
C TYR A 91 4.31 9.56 -4.40
N ARG A 92 3.78 10.69 -3.90
CA ARG A 92 4.30 12.03 -4.23
C ARG A 92 5.75 12.21 -3.83
N GLU A 93 6.15 11.71 -2.66
CA GLU A 93 7.55 11.77 -2.22
C GLU A 93 8.46 10.89 -3.06
N VAL A 94 8.03 9.69 -3.46
CA VAL A 94 8.78 8.84 -4.39
C VAL A 94 8.99 9.54 -5.73
N VAL A 95 7.93 10.11 -6.32
CA VAL A 95 8.03 10.88 -7.57
C VAL A 95 8.98 12.07 -7.41
N ARG A 96 8.86 12.84 -6.31
CA ARG A 96 9.74 13.98 -6.03
C ARG A 96 11.20 13.54 -5.93
N LEU A 97 11.48 12.44 -5.24
CA LEU A 97 12.84 11.90 -5.09
C LEU A 97 13.40 11.43 -6.44
N LEU A 98 12.64 10.66 -7.21
CA LEU A 98 13.06 10.19 -8.54
C LEU A 98 13.33 11.36 -9.51
N THR A 99 12.47 12.38 -9.49
CA THR A 99 12.63 13.60 -10.32
C THR A 99 13.86 14.39 -9.88
N SER A 100 14.16 14.42 -8.58
CA SER A 100 15.35 15.11 -8.06
C SER A 100 16.66 14.36 -8.37
N LEU A 101 16.60 13.05 -8.62
CA LEU A 101 17.75 12.23 -9.00
C LEU A 101 18.06 12.27 -10.50
N HIS A 102 17.06 12.62 -11.33
CA HIS A 102 17.22 12.80 -12.77
C HIS A 102 16.96 14.26 -13.14
N PRO A 103 17.95 15.17 -12.98
CA PRO A 103 17.82 16.49 -13.59
C PRO A 103 17.72 16.26 -15.10
N LEU A 104 16.57 16.57 -15.69
CA LEU A 104 16.43 16.66 -17.14
C LEU A 104 17.46 17.69 -17.64
N GLY A 105 18.58 17.21 -18.19
CA GLY A 105 19.57 18.02 -18.90
C GLY A 105 20.97 18.02 -18.30
N GLY A 106 21.85 17.26 -18.95
CA GLY A 106 23.29 17.45 -19.04
C GLY A 106 23.74 16.93 -20.41
#